data_AF-A0A139H501-F1
#
_entry.id   AF-A0A139H501-F1
#
_cell.length_a   1.000
_cell.length_b   1.000
_cell.length_c   1.000
_cell.angle_alpha   90.00
_cell.angle_beta   90.00
_cell.angle_gamma   90.00
#
_symmetry.space_group_name_H-M   'P 1'
#
loop_
_entity.id
_entity.type
_entity.pdbx_description
1 polymer ?
#
loop_
_entity_poly.entity_id
_entity_poly.type
_entity_poly.pdbx_seq_one_letter_code
_entity_poly.pdbx_strand_id
1 'polypeptide(L)'
;MLSSSSWQSSFFAAYLKLVNTIVPGPQSISYFIPQVLLLICLLVPPSIVSHNGLAMLAMPVILGSTVHAWIAMRGVDVISVDTLWWSFFFLVFKDPRRDFKRLVVNVESKTSEDPSDLSNVTAEPYPSDFWPRLQWVFALFKNRPLTSWKIGVASHDANVSRPYVSRSRVTFIKGILYMLAPAVGIIMPLAIQLKAHDSFFSRAGQSLLMPYESQSDKPPLVVDTIQRALPRAVLRPLVLGMYLYSLLILMFLPRYLLLVLASFFAASPNAKWSPHTWPRSHFGPFSAVLDDGLKGLWGRWWHQQMRNAVSEPGRWLATKLRLKRGGLARYACICISAFTLSGLTHMGLVPPEPRSAEVYGPWQLRLMIATFFWIQPIGILLEVTLVNKVITIASRRFGSAPFVDRILRLLWLLLFMSCSFTFLLNPFLELGYWNIWPPFFLEENTKRLLRGSWFIM
;
A
#
# COMPACT_ATOMS: atom_id res chain seq x y z
N MET A 1 -38.27 -27.39 9.98
CA MET A 1 -38.12 -25.93 9.93
C MET A 1 -37.12 -25.52 11.00
N LEU A 2 -35.86 -25.26 10.63
CA LEU A 2 -34.91 -24.59 11.54
C LEU A 2 -35.36 -23.14 11.63
N SER A 3 -35.66 -22.65 12.83
CA SER A 3 -36.14 -21.28 13.01
C SER A 3 -35.08 -20.29 12.54
N SER A 4 -35.48 -19.24 11.84
CA SER A 4 -34.59 -18.16 11.37
C SER A 4 -33.75 -17.53 12.50
N SER A 5 -34.22 -17.66 13.75
CA SER A 5 -33.52 -17.21 14.96
C SER A 5 -32.22 -17.95 15.26
N SER A 6 -32.09 -19.25 14.93
CA SER A 6 -30.86 -20.02 15.24
C SER A 6 -29.73 -19.75 14.23
N TRP A 7 -30.07 -19.35 13.00
CA TRP A 7 -29.11 -19.01 11.96
C TRP A 7 -28.52 -17.61 12.14
N GLN A 8 -29.33 -16.66 12.60
CA GLN A 8 -28.86 -15.29 12.87
C GLN A 8 -27.87 -15.25 14.04
N SER A 9 -28.11 -16.01 15.11
CA SER A 9 -27.21 -16.05 16.28
C SER A 9 -25.86 -16.70 15.96
N SER A 10 -25.85 -17.77 15.14
CA SER A 10 -24.62 -18.47 14.75
C SER A 10 -23.77 -17.66 13.78
N PHE A 11 -24.39 -16.99 12.80
CA PHE A 11 -23.68 -16.12 11.87
C PHE A 11 -23.05 -14.91 12.60
N PHE A 12 -23.80 -14.24 13.47
CA PHE A 12 -23.29 -13.09 14.20
C PHE A 12 -22.12 -13.46 15.11
N ALA A 13 -22.21 -14.59 15.83
CA ALA A 13 -21.11 -15.10 16.64
C ALA A 13 -19.88 -15.47 15.80
N ALA A 14 -20.08 -16.09 14.63
CA ALA A 14 -18.99 -16.42 13.71
C ALA A 14 -18.32 -15.16 13.14
N TYR A 15 -19.10 -14.14 12.78
CA TYR A 15 -18.61 -12.84 12.33
C TYR A 15 -17.79 -12.15 13.41
N LEU A 16 -18.32 -12.02 14.63
CA LEU A 16 -17.60 -11.42 15.75
C LEU A 16 -16.30 -12.17 16.05
N LYS A 17 -16.33 -13.50 16.02
CA LYS A 17 -15.11 -14.31 16.18
C LYS A 17 -14.09 -14.02 15.07
N LEU A 18 -14.53 -13.94 13.82
CA LEU A 18 -13.66 -13.59 12.68
C LEU A 18 -13.02 -12.22 12.89
N VAL A 19 -13.82 -11.21 13.23
CA VAL A 19 -13.31 -9.82 13.31
C VAL A 19 -12.51 -9.53 14.58
N ASN A 20 -12.78 -10.26 15.66
CA ASN A 20 -12.02 -10.13 16.90
C ASN A 20 -10.72 -10.91 16.91
N THR A 21 -10.59 -11.96 16.09
CA THR A 21 -9.48 -12.91 16.26
C THR A 21 -8.61 -13.14 15.03
N ILE A 22 -9.10 -12.84 13.81
CA ILE A 22 -8.37 -13.12 12.57
C ILE A 22 -8.12 -11.84 11.77
N VAL A 23 -9.18 -11.10 11.44
CA VAL A 23 -9.07 -9.89 10.60
C VAL A 23 -9.86 -8.76 11.24
N PRO A 24 -9.24 -7.68 11.69
CA PRO A 24 -9.95 -6.51 12.20
C PRO A 24 -11.06 -6.07 11.24
N GLY A 25 -12.24 -5.80 11.77
CA GLY A 25 -13.40 -5.44 10.97
C GLY A 25 -14.46 -4.68 11.76
N PRO A 26 -15.49 -4.16 11.08
CA PRO A 26 -16.55 -3.37 11.69
C PRO A 26 -17.24 -4.12 12.83
N GLN A 27 -17.30 -3.53 14.01
CA GLN A 27 -18.07 -4.07 15.15
C GLN A 27 -19.18 -3.13 15.62
N SER A 28 -19.31 -1.97 14.97
CA SER A 28 -20.24 -0.92 15.33
C SER A 28 -20.68 -0.16 14.08
N ILE A 29 -21.93 0.33 14.08
CA ILE A 29 -22.45 1.20 13.02
C ILE A 29 -21.60 2.48 12.89
N SER A 30 -21.01 2.96 13.99
CA SER A 30 -20.12 4.13 14.00
C SER A 30 -18.94 3.99 13.05
N TYR A 31 -18.56 2.76 12.70
CA TYR A 31 -17.53 2.47 11.70
C TYR A 31 -17.89 2.97 10.29
N PHE A 32 -19.16 2.92 9.92
CA PHE A 32 -19.64 3.29 8.59
C PHE A 32 -19.94 4.79 8.48
N ILE A 33 -20.16 5.47 9.61
CA ILE A 33 -20.48 6.91 9.64
C ILE A 33 -19.42 7.74 8.91
N PRO A 34 -18.11 7.62 9.18
CA PRO A 34 -17.09 8.36 8.44
C PRO A 34 -17.12 8.13 6.93
N GLN A 35 -17.36 6.89 6.50
CA GLN A 35 -17.34 6.51 5.08
C GLN A 35 -18.51 7.14 4.33
N VAL A 36 -19.71 7.04 4.90
CA VAL A 36 -20.94 7.60 4.34
C VAL A 36 -20.89 9.13 4.39
N LEU A 37 -20.51 9.70 5.52
CA LEU A 37 -20.49 11.15 5.71
C LEU A 37 -19.46 11.83 4.81
N LEU A 38 -18.27 11.26 4.64
CA LEU A 38 -17.28 11.78 3.69
C LEU A 38 -17.83 11.79 2.26
N LEU A 39 -18.49 10.71 1.83
CA LEU A 39 -19.11 10.63 0.51
C LEU A 39 -20.18 11.72 0.34
N ILE A 40 -21.07 11.88 1.33
CA ILE A 40 -22.11 12.92 1.34
C ILE A 40 -21.47 14.31 1.22
N CYS A 41 -20.46 14.63 2.02
CA CYS A 41 -19.79 15.94 1.98
C CYS A 41 -19.22 16.26 0.59
N LEU A 42 -18.65 15.27 -0.11
CA LEU A 42 -18.11 15.45 -1.45
C LEU A 42 -19.21 15.64 -2.52
N LEU A 43 -20.44 15.20 -2.25
CA LEU A 43 -21.60 15.40 -3.12
C LEU A 43 -22.30 16.76 -2.91
N VAL A 44 -22.03 17.45 -1.79
CA VAL A 44 -22.62 18.77 -1.50
C VAL A 44 -21.97 19.85 -2.38
N PRO A 45 -22.74 20.57 -3.22
CA PRO A 45 -22.21 21.64 -4.04
C PRO A 45 -21.73 22.83 -3.21
N PRO A 46 -20.76 23.62 -3.72
CA PRO A 46 -20.35 24.88 -3.11
C PRO A 46 -21.48 25.89 -2.90
N SER A 47 -22.56 25.82 -3.68
CA SER A 47 -23.74 26.70 -3.55
C SER A 47 -24.60 26.43 -2.32
N ILE A 48 -24.48 25.25 -1.69
CA ILE A 48 -25.23 24.91 -0.47
C ILE A 48 -24.36 25.12 0.77
N VAL A 49 -23.14 24.58 0.78
CA VAL A 49 -22.21 24.71 1.93
C VAL A 49 -20.78 24.95 1.45
N SER A 50 -20.13 25.95 2.05
CA SER A 50 -18.71 26.24 1.83
C SER A 50 -17.80 25.08 2.30
N HIS A 51 -16.54 25.06 1.88
CA HIS A 51 -15.60 23.99 2.26
C HIS A 51 -15.38 23.95 3.77
N ASN A 52 -15.10 25.12 4.33
CA ASN A 52 -14.94 25.29 5.77
C ASN A 52 -16.23 24.93 6.52
N GLY A 53 -17.40 25.25 5.96
CA GLY A 53 -18.69 24.84 6.53
C GLY A 53 -18.84 23.32 6.61
N LEU A 54 -18.53 22.61 5.52
CA LEU A 54 -18.53 21.14 5.49
C LEU A 54 -17.54 20.56 6.50
N ALA A 55 -16.33 21.12 6.58
CA ALA A 55 -15.31 20.68 7.52
C ALA A 55 -15.79 20.85 8.98
N MET A 56 -16.33 22.01 9.33
CA MET A 56 -16.82 22.31 10.69
C MET A 56 -18.00 21.42 11.10
N LEU A 57 -18.90 21.09 10.16
CA LEU A 57 -20.06 20.24 10.43
C LEU A 57 -19.68 18.75 10.50
N ALA A 58 -18.90 18.26 9.54
CA ALA A 58 -18.66 16.84 9.36
C ALA A 58 -17.51 16.30 10.22
N MET A 59 -16.40 17.04 10.35
CA MET A 59 -15.20 16.52 11.02
C MET A 59 -15.43 16.14 12.49
N PRO A 60 -16.18 16.88 13.32
CA PRO A 60 -16.48 16.46 14.69
C PRO A 60 -17.23 15.11 14.74
N VAL A 61 -18.20 14.92 13.85
CA VAL A 61 -18.97 13.66 13.75
C VAL A 61 -18.08 12.51 13.27
N ILE A 62 -17.25 12.74 12.25
CA ILE A 62 -16.27 11.77 11.74
C ILE A 62 -15.30 11.35 12.85
N LEU A 63 -14.74 12.32 13.60
CA LEU A 63 -13.81 12.05 14.69
C LEU A 63 -14.49 11.30 15.84
N GLY A 64 -15.64 11.78 16.30
CA GLY A 64 -16.38 11.14 17.39
C GLY A 64 -16.78 9.71 17.06
N SER A 65 -17.29 9.48 15.84
CA SER A 65 -17.68 8.14 15.38
C SER A 65 -16.48 7.20 15.17
N THR A 66 -15.36 7.72 14.67
CA THR A 66 -14.11 6.95 14.54
C THR A 66 -13.56 6.54 15.90
N VAL A 67 -13.50 7.48 16.87
CA VAL A 67 -13.07 7.20 18.24
C VAL A 67 -13.99 6.19 18.92
N HIS A 68 -15.31 6.38 18.80
CA HIS A 68 -16.28 5.41 19.32
C HIS A 68 -16.09 4.02 18.70
N ALA A 69 -15.86 3.94 17.39
CA ALA A 69 -15.57 2.68 16.72
C ALA A 69 -14.29 2.03 17.29
N TRP A 70 -13.21 2.79 17.49
CA TRP A 70 -11.96 2.27 18.07
C TRP A 70 -12.14 1.77 19.50
N ILE A 71 -12.94 2.46 20.32
CA ILE A 71 -13.28 2.01 21.68
C ILE A 71 -14.05 0.68 21.60
N ALA A 72 -15.07 0.61 20.74
CA ALA A 72 -15.87 -0.60 20.55
C ALA A 72 -15.04 -1.80 20.05
N MET A 73 -14.09 -1.55 19.15
CA MET A 73 -13.18 -2.57 18.60
C MET A 73 -11.96 -2.84 19.49
N ARG A 74 -11.83 -2.17 20.64
CA ARG A 74 -10.68 -2.25 21.56
C ARG A 74 -9.34 -2.00 20.86
N GLY A 75 -9.33 -1.08 19.89
CA GLY A 75 -8.17 -0.68 19.12
C GLY A 75 -8.53 -0.08 17.77
N VAL A 76 -7.51 0.41 17.08
CA VAL A 76 -7.67 0.98 15.73
C VAL A 76 -7.86 -0.12 14.68
N ASP A 77 -8.44 0.19 13.53
CA ASP A 77 -8.46 -0.68 12.35
C ASP A 77 -8.00 0.08 11.09
N VAL A 78 -7.54 -0.66 10.07
CA VAL A 78 -6.96 -0.07 8.86
C VAL A 78 -7.93 0.87 8.15
N ILE A 79 -9.20 0.48 8.03
CA ILE A 79 -10.18 1.15 7.18
C ILE A 79 -10.71 2.42 7.84
N SER A 80 -11.02 2.40 9.14
CA SER A 80 -11.48 3.63 9.81
C SER A 80 -10.37 4.67 9.90
N VAL A 81 -9.12 4.25 10.17
CA VAL A 81 -7.95 5.14 10.19
C VAL A 81 -7.68 5.73 8.80
N ASP A 82 -7.71 4.89 7.74
CA ASP A 82 -7.57 5.36 6.36
C ASP A 82 -8.70 6.33 5.97
N THR A 83 -9.96 6.02 6.33
CA THR A 83 -11.11 6.90 6.09
C THR A 83 -10.95 8.24 6.80
N LEU A 84 -10.44 8.23 8.03
CA LEU A 84 -10.13 9.44 8.78
C LEU A 84 -9.09 10.30 8.05
N TRP A 85 -8.00 9.70 7.56
CA TRP A 85 -6.98 10.43 6.79
C TRP A 85 -7.51 11.01 5.48
N TRP A 86 -8.35 10.26 4.75
CA TRP A 86 -9.02 10.79 3.56
C TRP A 86 -10.00 11.92 3.89
N SER A 87 -10.68 11.84 5.04
CA SER A 87 -11.57 12.89 5.51
C SER A 87 -10.80 14.17 5.80
N PHE A 88 -9.69 14.08 6.55
CA PHE A 88 -8.79 15.22 6.75
C PHE A 88 -8.25 15.77 5.44
N PHE A 89 -7.82 14.89 4.52
CA PHE A 89 -7.28 15.32 3.24
C PHE A 89 -8.29 16.13 2.42
N PHE A 90 -9.54 15.64 2.29
CA PHE A 90 -10.57 16.25 1.45
C PHE A 90 -11.40 17.34 2.11
N LEU A 91 -11.50 17.35 3.45
CA LEU A 91 -12.33 18.31 4.17
C LEU A 91 -11.50 19.38 4.88
N VAL A 92 -10.23 19.12 5.21
CA VAL A 92 -9.41 20.07 5.98
C VAL A 92 -8.27 20.64 5.15
N PHE A 93 -7.51 19.79 4.47
CA PHE A 93 -6.26 20.23 3.83
C PHE A 93 -6.42 20.65 2.37
N LYS A 94 -7.36 20.07 1.65
CA LYS A 94 -7.64 20.36 0.24
C LYS A 94 -9.14 20.55 0.04
N ASP A 95 -9.51 21.38 -0.93
CA ASP A 95 -10.89 21.46 -1.40
C ASP A 95 -10.99 20.75 -2.76
N PRO A 96 -11.49 19.51 -2.84
CA PRO A 96 -11.67 18.81 -4.10
C PRO A 96 -12.49 19.59 -5.12
N ARG A 97 -13.38 20.48 -4.68
CA ARG A 97 -14.28 21.22 -5.57
C ARG A 97 -13.54 22.34 -6.31
N ARG A 98 -12.40 22.78 -5.80
CA ARG A 98 -11.57 23.85 -6.39
C ARG A 98 -10.23 23.33 -6.89
N ASP A 99 -9.55 22.54 -6.07
CA ASP A 99 -8.16 22.18 -6.27
C ASP A 99 -8.01 20.94 -7.19
N PHE A 100 -9.09 20.17 -7.39
CA PHE A 100 -9.03 18.90 -8.11
C PHE A 100 -9.59 19.03 -9.51
N LYS A 101 -8.84 18.49 -10.47
CA LYS A 101 -9.29 18.35 -11.86
C LYS A 101 -8.99 16.94 -12.34
N ARG A 102 -10.01 16.23 -12.80
CA ARG A 102 -9.85 14.89 -13.36
C ARG A 102 -9.28 15.03 -14.77
N LEU A 103 -8.23 14.29 -15.08
CA LEU A 103 -7.69 14.23 -16.42
C LEU A 103 -8.40 13.10 -17.18
N VAL A 104 -9.05 13.46 -18.29
CA VAL A 104 -9.78 12.55 -19.17
C VAL A 104 -9.28 12.73 -20.60
N VAL A 105 -9.06 11.63 -21.30
CA VAL A 105 -8.69 11.61 -22.72
C VAL A 105 -9.95 11.46 -23.54
N ASN A 106 -10.16 12.36 -24.50
CA ASN A 106 -11.39 12.42 -25.30
C ASN A 106 -11.46 11.37 -26.41
N VAL A 107 -10.31 11.02 -27.02
CA VAL A 107 -10.22 10.04 -28.11
C VAL A 107 -9.05 9.10 -27.85
N GLU A 108 -9.29 7.80 -27.94
CA GLU A 108 -8.22 6.79 -27.87
C GLU A 108 -7.34 6.94 -29.13
N SER A 109 -6.12 7.47 -28.96
CA SER A 109 -5.18 7.55 -30.07
C SER A 109 -4.69 6.15 -30.42
N LYS A 110 -5.00 5.69 -31.63
CA LYS A 110 -4.51 4.41 -32.15
C LYS A 110 -3.03 4.46 -32.58
N THR A 111 -2.45 5.66 -32.72
CA THR A 111 -1.20 5.89 -33.47
C THR A 111 -0.28 6.97 -32.88
N SER A 112 -0.53 7.49 -31.68
CA SER A 112 0.39 8.46 -31.04
C SER A 112 1.70 7.75 -30.68
N GLU A 113 2.68 7.84 -31.59
CA GLU A 113 4.08 7.49 -31.34
C GLU A 113 4.72 8.46 -30.34
N ASP A 114 4.16 9.67 -30.19
CA ASP A 114 4.59 10.65 -29.22
C ASP A 114 3.71 10.65 -27.96
N PRO A 115 4.12 9.97 -26.86
CA PRO A 115 3.40 9.97 -25.59
C PRO A 115 3.35 11.35 -24.91
N SER A 116 3.99 12.39 -25.49
CA SER A 116 3.92 13.76 -25.01
C SER A 116 2.77 14.58 -25.58
N ASP A 117 2.02 14.06 -26.57
CA ASP A 117 0.86 14.74 -27.14
C ASP A 117 -0.32 14.77 -26.14
N LEU A 118 -0.43 15.90 -25.45
CA LEU A 118 -1.49 16.19 -24.47
C LEU A 118 -2.69 16.91 -25.09
N SER A 119 -2.72 17.13 -26.41
CA SER A 119 -3.82 17.84 -27.10
C SER A 119 -5.19 17.19 -26.86
N ASN A 120 -5.21 15.88 -26.63
CA ASN A 120 -6.42 15.09 -26.40
C ASN A 120 -6.83 14.95 -24.92
N VAL A 121 -6.13 15.61 -23.98
CA VAL A 121 -6.39 15.50 -22.54
C VAL A 121 -7.16 16.73 -22.03
N THR A 122 -8.41 16.52 -21.63
CA THR A 122 -9.21 17.53 -20.94
C THR A 122 -9.14 17.39 -19.42
N ALA A 123 -9.10 18.53 -18.74
CA ALA A 123 -9.18 18.61 -17.29
C ALA A 123 -10.62 18.91 -16.86
N GLU A 124 -11.36 17.89 -16.45
CA GLU A 124 -12.73 18.02 -15.97
C GLU A 124 -12.73 18.60 -14.54
N PRO A 125 -13.36 19.77 -14.33
CA PRO A 125 -13.53 20.35 -13.00
C PRO A 125 -14.61 19.61 -12.20
N TYR A 126 -14.86 20.06 -10.98
CA TYR A 126 -15.96 19.57 -10.15
C TYR A 126 -17.34 19.92 -10.77
N PRO A 127 -18.23 18.95 -11.01
CA PRO A 127 -19.50 19.22 -11.70
C PRO A 127 -20.56 19.95 -10.85
N SER A 128 -21.34 20.81 -11.50
CA SER A 128 -22.50 21.52 -10.90
C SER A 128 -23.73 20.62 -10.73
N ASP A 129 -23.91 19.64 -11.62
CA ASP A 129 -25.07 18.75 -11.60
C ASP A 129 -24.82 17.51 -10.74
N PHE A 130 -25.88 16.97 -10.14
CA PHE A 130 -25.79 15.87 -9.18
C PHE A 130 -25.21 14.58 -9.79
N TRP A 131 -25.74 14.12 -10.93
CA TRP A 131 -25.30 12.85 -11.53
C TRP A 131 -23.84 12.86 -12.01
N PRO A 132 -23.39 13.86 -12.78
CA PRO A 132 -21.97 13.99 -13.14
C PRO A 132 -21.07 14.10 -11.90
N ARG A 133 -21.51 14.84 -10.86
CA ARG A 133 -20.76 14.94 -9.61
C ARG A 133 -20.65 13.60 -8.90
N LEU A 134 -21.72 12.82 -8.83
CA LEU A 134 -21.71 11.49 -8.23
C LEU A 134 -20.66 10.60 -8.90
N GLN A 135 -20.64 10.58 -10.24
CA GLN A 135 -19.63 9.85 -11.01
C GLN A 135 -18.22 10.36 -10.76
N TRP A 136 -18.04 11.69 -10.70
CA TRP A 136 -16.77 12.34 -10.41
C TRP A 136 -16.23 11.95 -9.02
N VAL A 137 -17.09 11.95 -8.00
CA VAL A 137 -16.74 11.57 -6.62
C VAL A 137 -16.39 10.08 -6.54
N PHE A 138 -17.16 9.19 -7.17
CA PHE A 138 -16.79 7.77 -7.23
C PHE A 138 -15.46 7.54 -7.96
N ALA A 139 -15.19 8.28 -9.04
CA ALA A 139 -13.91 8.23 -9.74
C ALA A 139 -12.74 8.68 -8.85
N LEU A 140 -12.98 9.66 -7.97
CA LEU A 140 -11.99 10.13 -7.00
C LEU A 140 -11.63 9.02 -5.99
N PHE A 141 -12.63 8.37 -5.40
CA PHE A 141 -12.41 7.24 -4.48
C PHE A 141 -11.78 6.02 -5.17
N LYS A 142 -12.14 5.76 -6.43
CA LYS A 142 -11.55 4.66 -7.20
C LYS A 142 -10.06 4.88 -7.44
N ASN A 143 -9.62 6.13 -7.67
CA ASN A 143 -8.23 6.46 -7.95
C ASN A 143 -7.53 7.17 -6.77
N ARG A 144 -7.41 6.47 -5.63
CA ARG A 144 -6.68 6.95 -4.44
C ARG A 144 -5.22 7.36 -4.68
N PRO A 145 -4.44 6.73 -5.58
CA PRO A 145 -3.13 7.25 -5.96
C PRO A 145 -3.17 8.64 -6.62
N LEU A 146 -4.35 9.11 -7.05
CA LEU A 146 -4.60 10.39 -7.72
C LEU A 146 -3.77 10.57 -8.99
N THR A 147 -3.49 9.47 -9.71
CA THR A 147 -2.64 9.48 -10.90
C THR A 147 -3.32 10.01 -12.15
N SER A 148 -4.63 10.22 -12.11
CA SER A 148 -5.41 10.87 -13.18
C SER A 148 -6.03 12.17 -12.68
N TRP A 149 -5.42 12.79 -11.67
CA TRP A 149 -5.99 13.92 -10.94
C TRP A 149 -4.91 14.97 -10.72
N LYS A 150 -5.17 16.19 -11.17
CA LYS A 150 -4.48 17.37 -10.64
C LYS A 150 -5.08 17.68 -9.28
N ILE A 151 -4.25 18.05 -8.30
CA ILE A 151 -4.66 18.26 -6.89
C ILE A 151 -4.13 19.59 -6.32
N GLY A 152 -3.67 20.48 -7.20
CA GLY A 152 -3.08 21.77 -6.84
C GLY A 152 -1.73 21.63 -6.13
N VAL A 153 -0.99 20.56 -6.42
CA VAL A 153 0.37 20.35 -5.90
C VAL A 153 1.30 20.28 -7.09
N ALA A 154 2.09 21.34 -7.31
CA ALA A 154 2.92 21.49 -8.52
C ALA A 154 3.80 20.27 -8.82
N SER A 155 4.44 19.67 -7.81
CA SER A 155 5.29 18.49 -7.99
C SER A 155 4.52 17.21 -8.31
N HIS A 156 3.25 17.10 -7.88
CA HIS A 156 2.36 16.01 -8.26
C HIS A 156 1.85 16.29 -9.68
N ASP A 157 1.20 17.43 -9.89
CA ASP A 157 0.49 17.80 -11.12
C ASP A 157 1.39 17.77 -12.36
N ALA A 158 2.70 18.07 -12.21
CA ALA A 158 3.69 17.97 -13.29
C ALA A 158 3.91 16.54 -13.82
N ASN A 159 3.54 15.51 -13.04
CA ASN A 159 3.83 14.10 -13.32
C ASN A 159 2.58 13.26 -13.66
N VAL A 160 1.37 13.79 -13.52
CA VAL A 160 0.09 13.05 -13.60
C VAL A 160 -0.27 12.64 -15.04
N SER A 161 0.19 13.35 -16.07
CA SER A 161 -0.32 13.17 -17.44
C SER A 161 0.53 12.30 -18.38
N ARG A 162 1.84 12.16 -18.16
CA ARG A 162 2.76 11.64 -19.19
C ARG A 162 2.72 10.12 -19.46
N PRO A 163 2.55 9.21 -18.49
CA PRO A 163 2.75 7.77 -18.75
C PRO A 163 1.51 6.95 -19.12
N TYR A 164 0.31 7.52 -19.00
CA TYR A 164 -0.96 6.75 -19.02
C TYR A 164 -1.88 7.04 -20.20
N VAL A 165 -1.67 8.17 -20.87
CA VAL A 165 -2.44 8.56 -22.06
C VAL A 165 -2.14 7.61 -23.25
N SER A 166 -1.02 6.87 -23.21
CA SER A 166 -0.50 6.07 -24.34
C SER A 166 -0.52 4.54 -24.16
N ARG A 167 -1.14 3.98 -23.12
CA ARG A 167 -1.13 2.50 -22.93
C ARG A 167 -2.29 1.86 -23.69
N SER A 168 -2.12 0.68 -24.30
CA SER A 168 -3.22 -0.15 -24.83
C SER A 168 -3.71 -1.17 -23.78
N ARG A 169 -4.87 -1.82 -24.01
CA ARG A 169 -5.42 -2.81 -23.05
C ARG A 169 -4.42 -3.93 -22.83
N VAL A 170 -3.83 -4.36 -23.94
CA VAL A 170 -2.80 -5.39 -23.99
C VAL A 170 -1.56 -4.95 -23.22
N THR A 171 -1.07 -3.73 -23.43
CA THR A 171 0.09 -3.21 -22.68
C THR A 171 -0.19 -3.11 -21.18
N PHE A 172 -1.42 -2.73 -20.79
CA PHE A 172 -1.83 -2.70 -19.38
C PHE A 172 -1.88 -4.11 -18.76
N ILE A 173 -2.51 -5.08 -19.45
CA ILE A 173 -2.54 -6.48 -19.03
C ILE A 173 -1.13 -7.05 -18.91
N LYS A 174 -0.29 -6.86 -19.94
CA LYS A 174 1.13 -7.26 -19.91
C LYS A 174 1.82 -6.66 -18.69
N GLY A 175 1.63 -5.37 -18.42
CA GLY A 175 2.17 -4.71 -17.23
C GLY A 175 1.74 -5.38 -15.92
N ILE A 176 0.46 -5.74 -15.78
CA ILE A 176 -0.03 -6.49 -14.61
C ILE A 176 0.65 -7.87 -14.53
N LEU A 177 0.67 -8.62 -15.63
CA LEU A 177 1.24 -9.97 -15.67
C LEU A 177 2.75 -9.97 -15.39
N TYR A 178 3.50 -8.98 -15.87
CA TYR A 178 4.93 -8.83 -15.58
C TYR A 178 5.22 -8.65 -14.08
N MET A 179 4.28 -8.12 -13.30
CA MET A 179 4.42 -8.05 -11.84
C MET A 179 3.84 -9.28 -11.15
N LEU A 180 2.66 -9.75 -11.59
CA LEU A 180 1.91 -10.83 -10.96
C LEU A 180 2.58 -12.19 -11.14
N ALA A 181 3.03 -12.52 -12.36
CA ALA A 181 3.62 -13.82 -12.68
C ALA A 181 4.88 -14.13 -11.84
N PRO A 182 5.93 -13.27 -11.76
CA PRO A 182 7.09 -13.56 -10.92
C PRO A 182 6.75 -13.55 -9.42
N ALA A 183 5.82 -12.70 -8.98
CA ALA A 183 5.39 -12.67 -7.59
C ALA A 183 4.78 -14.01 -7.14
N VAL A 184 3.90 -14.60 -7.97
CA VAL A 184 3.20 -15.86 -7.65
C VAL A 184 4.02 -17.08 -8.01
N GLY A 185 4.74 -17.04 -9.12
CA GLY A 185 5.45 -18.18 -9.67
C GLY A 185 6.85 -18.38 -9.11
N ILE A 186 7.49 -17.35 -8.53
CA ILE A 186 8.89 -17.43 -8.08
C ILE A 186 9.05 -16.89 -6.66
N ILE A 187 8.69 -15.62 -6.44
CA ILE A 187 9.02 -14.90 -5.19
C ILE A 187 8.24 -15.47 -3.99
N MET A 188 6.92 -15.65 -4.12
CA MET A 188 6.08 -16.22 -3.07
C MET A 188 6.48 -17.67 -2.74
N PRO A 189 6.60 -18.59 -3.72
CA PRO A 189 7.05 -19.96 -3.44
C PRO A 189 8.43 -20.00 -2.78
N LEU A 190 9.39 -19.20 -3.25
CA LEU A 190 10.73 -19.13 -2.64
C LEU A 190 10.66 -18.66 -1.18
N ALA A 191 9.88 -17.62 -0.88
CA ALA A 191 9.69 -17.16 0.50
C ALA A 191 9.08 -18.24 1.40
N ILE A 192 8.13 -19.02 0.89
CA ILE A 192 7.49 -20.11 1.63
C ILE A 192 8.49 -21.26 1.87
N GLN A 193 9.28 -21.63 0.88
CA GLN A 193 10.32 -22.67 1.02
C GLN A 193 11.38 -22.24 2.03
N LEU A 194 11.89 -21.01 1.93
CA LEU A 194 12.85 -20.47 2.90
C LEU A 194 12.27 -20.43 4.33
N LYS A 195 10.98 -20.10 4.48
CA LYS A 195 10.28 -20.18 5.77
C LYS A 195 10.16 -21.62 6.27
N ALA A 196 9.78 -22.56 5.41
CA ALA A 196 9.53 -23.95 5.79
C ALA A 196 10.79 -24.66 6.28
N HIS A 197 11.96 -24.23 5.79
CA HIS A 197 13.27 -24.79 6.14
C HIS A 197 14.09 -23.89 7.08
N ASP A 198 13.44 -23.02 7.86
CA ASP A 198 14.10 -22.21 8.89
C ASP A 198 13.25 -22.20 10.17
N SER A 199 13.76 -22.87 11.21
CA SER A 199 13.09 -23.00 12.51
C SER A 199 12.72 -21.67 13.16
N PHE A 200 13.36 -20.55 12.80
CA PHE A 200 12.99 -19.22 13.28
C PHE A 200 11.53 -18.85 12.99
N PHE A 201 10.95 -19.36 11.90
CA PHE A 201 9.57 -19.05 11.55
C PHE A 201 8.55 -20.02 12.18
N SER A 202 9.00 -20.91 13.06
CA SER A 202 8.11 -21.83 13.77
C SER A 202 7.46 -21.21 14.99
N ARG A 203 8.14 -20.27 15.66
CA ARG A 203 7.65 -19.63 16.89
C ARG A 203 8.11 -18.18 17.00
N ALA A 204 7.21 -17.30 17.42
CA ALA A 204 7.56 -15.91 17.70
C ALA A 204 8.54 -15.79 18.89
N GLY A 205 9.30 -14.70 18.92
CA GLY A 205 10.23 -14.40 20.02
C GLY A 205 11.58 -15.13 19.94
N GLN A 206 11.80 -15.94 18.90
CA GLN A 206 13.09 -16.57 18.64
C GLN A 206 14.16 -15.54 18.26
N SER A 207 15.42 -15.86 18.54
CA SER A 207 16.55 -14.98 18.21
C SER A 207 16.76 -14.92 16.70
N LEU A 208 16.85 -13.71 16.15
CA LEU A 208 17.12 -13.47 14.72
C LEU A 208 18.44 -14.11 14.24
N LEU A 209 19.37 -14.40 15.15
CA LEU A 209 20.67 -14.96 14.83
C LEU A 209 20.77 -16.48 15.06
N MET A 210 19.71 -17.12 15.57
CA MET A 210 19.73 -18.56 15.85
C MET A 210 20.11 -19.38 14.61
N PRO A 211 20.85 -20.49 14.75
CA PRO A 211 21.20 -21.38 13.64
C PRO A 211 20.04 -21.74 12.72
N TYR A 212 20.35 -22.02 11.45
CA TYR A 212 19.40 -22.69 10.58
C TYR A 212 19.29 -24.13 11.09
N GLU A 213 18.22 -24.44 11.79
CA GLU A 213 17.85 -25.81 12.13
C GLU A 213 16.70 -26.19 11.21
N SER A 214 16.93 -27.17 10.33
CA SER A 214 15.87 -27.68 9.46
C SER A 214 14.93 -28.55 10.27
N GLN A 215 13.61 -28.31 10.14
CA GLN A 215 12.60 -29.22 10.70
C GLN A 215 12.41 -30.49 9.85
N SER A 216 12.97 -30.54 8.64
CA SER A 216 12.89 -31.70 7.73
C SER A 216 14.26 -32.22 7.30
N ASP A 217 14.26 -33.40 6.69
CA ASP A 217 15.38 -33.89 5.86
C ASP A 217 15.83 -32.84 4.83
N LYS A 218 17.11 -32.94 4.43
CA LYS A 218 17.92 -32.01 3.63
C LYS A 218 17.14 -30.94 2.84
N PRO A 219 17.39 -29.62 3.06
CA PRO A 219 16.71 -28.56 2.32
C PRO A 219 16.99 -28.62 0.81
N PRO A 220 16.08 -28.11 -0.05
CA PRO A 220 16.32 -28.01 -1.49
C PRO A 220 17.60 -27.23 -1.81
N LEU A 221 18.29 -27.60 -2.90
CA LEU A 221 19.59 -27.00 -3.28
C LEU A 221 19.55 -25.47 -3.31
N VAL A 222 18.48 -24.89 -3.87
CA VAL A 222 18.31 -23.42 -3.96
C VAL A 222 18.19 -22.80 -2.57
N VAL A 223 17.43 -23.41 -1.67
CA VAL A 223 17.23 -22.94 -0.29
C VAL A 223 18.56 -22.99 0.48
N ASP A 224 19.24 -24.12 0.42
CA ASP A 224 20.54 -24.33 1.07
C ASP A 224 21.60 -23.34 0.55
N THR A 225 21.67 -23.15 -0.77
CA THR A 225 22.58 -22.19 -1.40
C THR A 225 22.33 -20.77 -0.88
N ILE A 226 21.07 -20.33 -0.84
CA ILE A 226 20.71 -18.98 -0.36
C ILE A 226 21.00 -18.83 1.13
N GLN A 227 20.66 -19.83 1.95
CA GLN A 227 20.93 -19.81 3.39
C GLN A 227 22.43 -19.73 3.70
N ARG A 228 23.27 -20.40 2.91
CA ARG A 228 24.75 -20.30 3.03
C ARG A 228 25.28 -18.96 2.53
N ALA A 229 24.70 -18.42 1.45
CA ALA A 229 25.18 -17.19 0.82
C ALA A 229 24.83 -15.92 1.60
N LEU A 230 23.71 -15.91 2.34
CA LEU A 230 23.19 -14.70 2.99
C LEU A 230 23.20 -14.80 4.52
N PRO A 231 23.66 -13.75 5.24
CA PRO A 231 23.54 -13.69 6.69
C PRO A 231 22.09 -13.81 7.15
N ARG A 232 21.85 -14.52 8.25
CA ARG A 232 20.51 -14.75 8.84
C ARG A 232 19.76 -13.45 9.15
N ALA A 233 20.49 -12.47 9.68
CA ALA A 233 19.97 -11.14 9.98
C ALA A 233 19.48 -10.37 8.75
N VAL A 234 19.90 -10.78 7.56
CA VAL A 234 19.46 -10.22 6.28
C VAL A 234 18.40 -11.12 5.65
N LEU A 235 18.65 -12.44 5.58
CA LEU A 235 17.77 -13.38 4.90
C LEU A 235 16.36 -13.43 5.52
N ARG A 236 16.24 -13.56 6.85
CA ARG A 236 14.92 -13.69 7.51
C ARG A 236 14.00 -12.49 7.27
N PRO A 237 14.47 -11.23 7.45
CA PRO A 237 13.71 -10.06 7.03
C PRO A 237 13.35 -10.02 5.54
N LEU A 238 14.27 -10.44 4.66
CA LEU A 238 14.00 -10.48 3.22
C LEU A 238 12.95 -11.53 2.85
N VAL A 239 12.93 -12.69 3.52
CA VAL A 239 11.87 -13.71 3.36
C VAL A 239 10.50 -13.11 3.65
N LEU A 240 10.38 -12.35 4.74
CA LEU A 240 9.16 -11.61 5.03
C LEU A 240 8.85 -10.56 3.96
N GLY A 241 9.84 -9.78 3.52
CA GLY A 241 9.67 -8.77 2.47
C GLY A 241 9.18 -9.37 1.15
N MET A 242 9.73 -10.52 0.74
CA MET A 242 9.31 -11.28 -0.44
C MET A 242 7.87 -11.77 -0.34
N TYR A 243 7.51 -12.34 0.81
CA TYR A 243 6.14 -12.77 1.10
C TYR A 243 5.16 -11.61 1.05
N LEU A 244 5.45 -10.53 1.77
CA LEU A 244 4.65 -9.30 1.83
C LEU A 244 4.43 -8.68 0.45
N TYR A 245 5.50 -8.50 -0.31
CA TYR A 245 5.43 -7.96 -1.67
C TYR A 245 4.49 -8.79 -2.54
N SER A 246 4.67 -10.12 -2.52
CA SER A 246 3.88 -11.02 -3.35
C SER A 246 2.43 -11.08 -2.90
N LEU A 247 2.17 -11.07 -1.60
CA LEU A 247 0.82 -11.04 -1.03
C LEU A 247 0.08 -9.77 -1.44
N LEU A 248 0.72 -8.60 -1.36
CA LEU A 248 0.09 -7.34 -1.78
C LEU A 248 -0.18 -7.31 -3.29
N ILE A 249 0.73 -7.84 -4.11
CA ILE A 249 0.50 -7.98 -5.55
C ILE A 249 -0.73 -8.85 -5.84
N LEU A 250 -0.81 -10.02 -5.19
CA LEU A 250 -1.94 -10.94 -5.27
C LEU A 250 -3.24 -10.28 -4.80
N MET A 251 -3.18 -9.48 -3.75
CA MET A 251 -4.36 -8.83 -3.20
C MET A 251 -4.88 -7.73 -4.12
N PHE A 252 -4.01 -7.00 -4.81
CA PHE A 252 -4.38 -5.79 -5.53
C PHE A 252 -4.50 -5.93 -7.06
N LEU A 253 -3.59 -6.64 -7.71
CA LEU A 253 -3.52 -6.66 -9.18
C LEU A 253 -4.58 -7.55 -9.86
N PRO A 254 -4.93 -8.75 -9.36
CA PRO A 254 -5.95 -9.60 -9.98
C PRO A 254 -7.31 -8.92 -10.12
N ARG A 255 -7.69 -8.05 -9.17
CA ARG A 255 -8.93 -7.26 -9.26
C ARG A 255 -8.96 -6.38 -10.51
N TYR A 256 -7.84 -5.74 -10.85
CA TYR A 256 -7.75 -4.94 -12.08
C TYR A 256 -7.71 -5.81 -13.32
N LEU A 257 -7.04 -6.95 -13.27
CA LEU A 257 -7.01 -7.90 -14.38
C LEU A 257 -8.43 -8.38 -14.71
N LEU A 258 -9.19 -8.82 -13.71
CA LEU A 258 -10.57 -9.27 -13.89
C LEU A 258 -11.45 -8.19 -14.51
N LEU A 259 -11.38 -6.96 -13.97
CA LEU A 259 -12.19 -5.86 -14.47
C LEU A 259 -11.82 -5.44 -15.90
N VAL A 260 -10.53 -5.49 -16.26
CA VAL A 260 -10.09 -5.20 -17.65
C VAL A 260 -10.50 -6.33 -18.59
N LEU A 261 -10.39 -7.60 -18.18
CA LEU A 261 -10.87 -8.74 -18.97
C LEU A 261 -12.37 -8.67 -19.19
N ALA A 262 -13.16 -8.37 -18.15
CA ALA A 262 -14.60 -8.15 -18.26
C ALA A 262 -14.95 -7.02 -19.24
N SER A 263 -14.12 -5.97 -19.33
CA SER A 263 -14.32 -4.88 -20.30
C SER A 263 -14.14 -5.28 -21.77
N PHE A 264 -13.53 -6.43 -22.07
CA PHE A 264 -13.53 -6.99 -23.43
C PHE A 264 -14.85 -7.66 -23.78
N PHE A 265 -15.50 -8.30 -22.81
CA PHE A 265 -16.77 -9.01 -23.01
C PHE A 265 -17.98 -8.08 -22.94
N ALA A 266 -17.92 -7.03 -22.13
CA ALA A 266 -18.95 -5.99 -22.01
C ALA A 266 -18.93 -5.01 -23.19
N ALA A 267 -18.66 -5.49 -24.41
CA ALA A 267 -18.45 -4.75 -25.66
C ALA A 267 -19.68 -3.93 -26.09
N SER A 268 -20.02 -2.90 -25.31
CA SER A 268 -20.82 -1.79 -25.80
C SER A 268 -19.89 -0.93 -26.66
N PRO A 269 -20.33 -0.49 -27.86
CA PRO A 269 -19.64 0.53 -28.65
C PRO A 269 -19.36 1.83 -27.87
N ASN A 270 -20.09 2.05 -26.77
CA ASN A 270 -19.96 3.19 -25.88
C ASN A 270 -19.19 2.90 -24.58
N ALA A 271 -18.67 1.68 -24.39
CA ALA A 271 -17.84 1.34 -23.23
C ALA A 271 -16.50 2.05 -23.34
N LYS A 272 -16.42 3.26 -22.77
CA LYS A 272 -15.20 4.09 -22.71
C LYS A 272 -14.12 3.33 -21.94
N TRP A 273 -13.28 2.58 -22.65
CA TRP A 273 -12.09 1.97 -22.07
C TRP A 273 -10.93 2.95 -22.11
N SER A 274 -10.57 3.35 -20.91
CA SER A 274 -9.67 4.43 -20.56
C SER A 274 -8.43 4.05 -19.75
N PRO A 275 -7.27 3.54 -20.20
CA PRO A 275 -6.18 3.11 -19.29
C PRO A 275 -5.71 4.23 -18.36
N HIS A 276 -5.90 5.48 -18.75
CA HIS A 276 -5.71 6.66 -17.89
C HIS A 276 -6.77 6.85 -16.80
N THR A 277 -7.97 6.27 -16.95
CA THR A 277 -9.04 6.22 -15.94
C THR A 277 -8.87 5.07 -14.94
N TRP A 278 -7.95 4.15 -15.20
CA TRP A 278 -7.61 3.10 -14.26
C TRP A 278 -6.57 3.61 -13.26
N PRO A 279 -6.69 3.25 -11.98
CA PRO A 279 -5.65 3.55 -11.01
C PRO A 279 -4.32 2.99 -11.52
N ARG A 280 -3.22 3.73 -11.27
CA ARG A 280 -1.86 3.20 -11.48
C ARG A 280 -1.78 1.82 -10.82
N SER A 281 -0.90 0.94 -11.34
CA SER A 281 -0.42 -0.15 -10.49
C SER A 281 -0.06 0.42 -9.12
N HIS A 282 -0.47 -0.27 -8.07
CA HIS A 282 -0.14 0.08 -6.68
C HIS A 282 1.36 0.25 -6.48
N PHE A 283 2.14 -0.35 -7.40
CA PHE A 283 3.56 -0.25 -7.50
C PHE A 283 4.02 0.61 -8.67
N GLY A 284 5.03 1.45 -8.43
CA GLY A 284 5.71 2.22 -9.46
C GLY A 284 6.73 1.41 -10.26
N PRO A 285 7.56 2.06 -11.10
CA PRO A 285 8.67 1.38 -11.76
C PRO A 285 9.78 1.06 -10.76
N PHE A 286 10.35 -0.15 -10.82
CA PHE A 286 11.43 -0.56 -9.91
C PHE A 286 12.73 0.24 -10.11
N SER A 287 12.92 0.84 -11.28
CA SER A 287 14.02 1.79 -11.51
C SER A 287 14.03 2.92 -10.49
N ALA A 288 12.87 3.30 -9.94
CA ALA A 288 12.83 4.29 -8.87
C ALA A 288 13.61 3.84 -7.62
N VAL A 289 13.58 2.55 -7.29
CA VAL A 289 14.35 1.98 -6.17
C VAL A 289 15.83 1.98 -6.49
N LEU A 290 16.21 1.61 -7.72
CA LEU A 290 17.62 1.60 -8.13
C LEU A 290 18.21 3.02 -8.16
N ASP A 291 17.45 4.00 -8.67
CA ASP A 291 17.92 5.37 -8.86
C ASP A 291 17.91 6.19 -7.56
N ASP A 292 16.90 5.99 -6.70
CA ASP A 292 16.68 6.80 -5.51
C ASP A 292 16.77 6.01 -4.19
N GLY A 293 17.11 4.72 -4.20
CA GLY A 293 17.23 3.90 -2.99
C GLY A 293 15.92 3.80 -2.20
N LEU A 294 16.03 3.94 -0.88
CA LEU A 294 14.93 3.88 0.09
C LEU A 294 13.91 5.01 -0.10
N LYS A 295 14.36 6.23 -0.44
CA LYS A 295 13.46 7.30 -0.87
C LYS A 295 12.66 6.88 -2.11
N GLY A 296 13.31 6.22 -3.05
CA GLY A 296 12.68 5.69 -4.26
C GLY A 296 11.64 4.61 -3.99
N LEU A 297 11.99 3.68 -3.10
CA LEU A 297 11.11 2.62 -2.59
C LEU A 297 9.80 3.21 -2.10
N TRP A 298 9.82 4.04 -1.06
CA TRP A 298 8.59 4.54 -0.45
C TRP A 298 7.93 5.66 -1.26
N GLY A 299 8.76 6.53 -1.84
CA GLY A 299 8.31 7.75 -2.50
C GLY A 299 7.85 7.56 -3.94
N ARG A 300 8.09 6.42 -4.59
CA ARG A 300 7.68 6.22 -6.00
C ARG A 300 7.28 4.79 -6.33
N TRP A 301 7.78 3.79 -5.60
CA TRP A 301 7.57 2.39 -5.94
C TRP A 301 6.52 1.68 -5.09
N TRP A 302 6.61 1.69 -3.77
CA TRP A 302 5.81 0.86 -2.87
C TRP A 302 4.44 1.46 -2.54
N HIS A 303 3.37 0.67 -2.65
CA HIS A 303 2.03 0.91 -2.10
C HIS A 303 1.55 2.39 -2.11
N GLN A 304 1.40 2.99 -3.29
CA GLN A 304 1.19 4.44 -3.45
C GLN A 304 -0.22 4.96 -3.07
N GLN A 305 -1.15 4.10 -2.61
CA GLN A 305 -2.55 4.47 -2.38
C GLN A 305 -2.75 5.60 -1.38
N MET A 306 -2.08 5.52 -0.22
CA MET A 306 -2.34 6.43 0.90
C MET A 306 -1.45 7.68 0.88
N ARG A 307 -0.47 7.72 -0.03
CA ARG A 307 0.63 8.67 0.01
C ARG A 307 0.17 10.11 0.16
N ASN A 308 -0.84 10.52 -0.60
CA ASN A 308 -1.30 11.90 -0.59
C ASN A 308 -1.98 12.26 0.73
N ALA A 309 -2.90 11.42 1.20
CA ALA A 309 -3.60 11.62 2.46
C ALA A 309 -2.64 11.71 3.66
N VAL A 310 -1.65 10.82 3.75
CA VAL A 310 -0.72 10.80 4.90
C VAL A 310 0.40 11.85 4.82
N SER A 311 0.78 12.30 3.61
CA SER A 311 1.83 13.31 3.44
C SER A 311 1.31 14.75 3.57
N GLU A 312 0.01 14.97 3.33
CA GLU A 312 -0.56 16.33 3.30
C GLU A 312 -0.48 17.08 4.62
N PRO A 313 -0.73 16.47 5.80
CA PRO A 313 -0.56 17.15 7.08
C PRO A 313 0.85 17.73 7.25
N GLY A 314 1.89 16.97 6.85
CA GLY A 314 3.26 17.44 6.84
C GLY A 314 3.52 18.57 5.83
N ARG A 315 2.90 18.54 4.63
CA ARG A 315 3.00 19.64 3.67
C ARG A 315 2.33 20.92 4.19
N TRP A 316 1.18 20.77 4.82
CA TRP A 316 0.44 21.85 5.46
C TRP A 316 1.28 22.47 6.58
N LEU A 317 1.79 21.65 7.50
CA LEU A 317 2.60 22.10 8.64
C LEU A 317 3.89 22.79 8.17
N ALA A 318 4.61 22.17 7.23
CA ALA A 318 5.81 22.77 6.66
C ALA A 318 5.55 24.12 5.95
N THR A 319 4.35 24.31 5.41
CA THR A 319 3.96 25.59 4.78
C THR A 319 3.60 26.63 5.84
N LYS A 320 2.90 26.24 6.91
CA LYS A 320 2.61 27.12 8.07
C LYS A 320 3.88 27.59 8.76
N LEU A 321 4.86 26.69 8.91
CA LEU A 321 6.20 26.99 9.44
C LEU A 321 7.12 27.70 8.43
N ARG A 322 6.63 28.03 7.23
CA ARG A 322 7.38 28.71 6.15
C ARG A 322 8.72 28.00 5.80
N LEU A 323 8.77 26.68 5.91
CA LEU A 323 9.98 25.91 5.60
C LEU A 323 10.31 25.99 4.11
N LYS A 324 11.59 26.22 3.79
CA LYS A 324 12.11 26.39 2.43
C LYS A 324 11.68 25.25 1.50
N ARG A 325 11.14 25.60 0.34
CA ARG A 325 10.82 24.62 -0.71
C ARG A 325 12.10 23.90 -1.17
N GLY A 326 12.05 22.57 -1.27
CA GLY A 326 13.22 21.74 -1.55
C GLY A 326 14.22 21.61 -0.39
N GLY A 327 13.99 22.26 0.76
CA GLY A 327 14.85 22.14 1.94
C GLY A 327 14.65 20.84 2.71
N LEU A 328 15.71 20.39 3.38
CA LEU A 328 15.71 19.15 4.18
C LEU A 328 14.65 19.18 5.29
N ALA A 329 14.50 20.31 6.00
CA ALA A 329 13.51 20.43 7.08
C ALA A 329 12.07 20.22 6.59
N ARG A 330 11.72 20.82 5.44
CA ARG A 330 10.41 20.61 4.80
C ARG A 330 10.23 19.14 4.42
N TYR A 331 11.25 18.53 3.83
CA TYR A 331 11.21 17.13 3.43
C TYR A 331 11.07 16.18 4.64
N ALA A 332 11.81 16.42 5.72
CA ALA A 332 11.72 15.68 6.97
C ALA A 332 10.32 15.78 7.59
N CYS A 333 9.74 16.99 7.67
CA CYS A 333 8.39 17.21 8.17
C CYS A 333 7.34 16.38 7.40
N ILE A 334 7.44 16.36 6.06
CA ILE A 334 6.54 15.57 5.20
C ILE A 334 6.75 14.06 5.43
N CYS A 335 8.00 13.60 5.50
CA CYS A 335 8.31 12.18 5.71
C CYS A 335 7.82 11.70 7.08
N ILE A 336 8.14 12.43 8.15
CA ILE A 336 7.72 12.10 9.52
C ILE A 336 6.19 12.02 9.58
N SER A 337 5.48 13.02 9.06
CA SER A 337 4.01 12.97 8.97
C SER A 337 3.52 11.71 8.25
N ALA A 338 4.05 11.46 7.04
CA ALA A 338 3.60 10.34 6.21
C ALA A 338 3.75 8.99 6.91
N PHE A 339 4.90 8.75 7.52
CA PHE A 339 5.20 7.48 8.17
C PHE A 339 4.56 7.34 9.55
N THR A 340 4.41 8.41 10.31
CA THR A 340 3.65 8.39 11.57
C THR A 340 2.22 7.93 11.32
N LEU A 341 1.53 8.57 10.36
CA LEU A 341 0.15 8.25 10.02
C LEU A 341 0.01 6.88 9.32
N SER A 342 1.01 6.48 8.54
CA SER A 342 1.08 5.12 7.99
C SER A 342 1.19 4.06 9.10
N GLY A 343 2.04 4.29 10.10
CA GLY A 343 2.16 3.41 11.26
C GLY A 343 0.83 3.27 12.01
N LEU A 344 0.15 4.39 12.29
CA LEU A 344 -1.18 4.38 12.92
C LEU A 344 -2.21 3.57 12.12
N THR A 345 -2.16 3.67 10.79
CA THR A 345 -3.05 2.89 9.92
C THR A 345 -2.78 1.40 10.06
N HIS A 346 -1.51 0.99 10.01
CA HIS A 346 -1.13 -0.42 10.00
C HIS A 346 -1.18 -1.08 11.37
N MET A 347 -1.20 -0.31 12.47
CA MET A 347 -1.66 -0.84 13.77
C MET A 347 -3.02 -1.50 13.66
N GLY A 348 -3.85 -1.04 12.72
CA GLY A 348 -5.15 -1.59 12.43
C GLY A 348 -5.18 -2.96 11.78
N LEU A 349 -4.02 -3.58 11.52
CA LEU A 349 -3.92 -4.97 11.09
C LEU A 349 -4.11 -5.95 12.26
N VAL A 350 -3.80 -5.53 13.49
CA VAL A 350 -3.87 -6.38 14.67
C VAL A 350 -5.33 -6.45 15.16
N PRO A 351 -5.96 -7.63 15.24
CA PRO A 351 -7.28 -7.77 15.84
C PRO A 351 -7.20 -7.61 17.37
N PRO A 352 -8.32 -7.31 18.05
CA PRO A 352 -8.31 -7.10 19.49
C PRO A 352 -7.90 -8.35 20.29
N GLU A 353 -8.23 -9.54 19.80
CA GLU A 353 -7.97 -10.83 20.45
C GLU A 353 -7.30 -11.80 19.45
N PRO A 354 -6.07 -11.51 18.99
CA PRO A 354 -5.38 -12.27 17.95
C PRO A 354 -5.27 -13.75 18.32
N ARG A 355 -5.89 -14.60 17.50
CA ARG A 355 -6.06 -16.04 17.78
C ARG A 355 -4.74 -16.79 17.97
N SER A 356 -3.73 -16.40 17.20
CA SER A 356 -2.45 -17.11 17.09
C SER A 356 -1.35 -16.47 17.92
N ALA A 357 -1.66 -15.41 18.69
CA ALA A 357 -0.64 -14.69 19.46
C ALA A 357 -0.38 -15.40 20.80
N GLU A 358 0.85 -15.84 21.01
CA GLU A 358 1.25 -16.58 22.21
C GLU A 358 2.23 -15.81 23.10
N VAL A 359 3.11 -15.00 22.50
CA VAL A 359 4.22 -14.32 23.21
C VAL A 359 3.90 -12.84 23.44
N TYR A 360 3.32 -12.17 22.45
CA TYR A 360 3.09 -10.73 22.48
C TYR A 360 1.61 -10.36 22.61
N GLY A 361 1.32 -9.40 23.47
CA GLY A 361 -0.03 -8.85 23.61
C GLY A 361 -0.45 -8.00 22.38
N PRO A 362 -1.76 -7.77 22.16
CA PRO A 362 -2.25 -7.04 20.99
C PRO A 362 -1.63 -5.64 20.84
N TRP A 363 -1.46 -4.90 21.94
CA TRP A 363 -0.87 -3.56 21.89
C TRP A 363 0.62 -3.57 21.55
N GLN A 364 1.36 -4.58 22.02
CA GLN A 364 2.76 -4.76 21.66
C GLN A 364 2.89 -5.04 20.16
N LEU A 365 2.07 -5.95 19.62
CA LEU A 365 2.03 -6.24 18.19
C LEU A 365 1.73 -4.99 17.35
N ARG A 366 0.76 -4.16 17.79
CA ARG A 366 0.43 -2.90 17.13
C ARG A 366 1.63 -1.94 17.12
N LEU A 367 2.28 -1.76 18.26
CA LEU A 367 3.45 -0.89 18.38
C LEU A 367 4.63 -1.40 17.55
N MET A 368 4.86 -2.71 17.47
CA MET A 368 5.89 -3.29 16.61
C MET A 368 5.60 -2.98 15.14
N ILE A 369 4.37 -3.21 14.66
CA ILE A 369 3.97 -2.84 13.30
C ILE A 369 4.12 -1.33 13.07
N ALA A 370 3.70 -0.49 14.02
CA ALA A 370 3.86 0.96 13.90
C ALA A 370 5.33 1.38 13.80
N THR A 371 6.20 0.77 14.62
CA THR A 371 7.63 1.05 14.69
C THR A 371 8.33 0.76 13.36
N PHE A 372 7.91 -0.30 12.65
CA PHE A 372 8.39 -0.55 11.29
C PHE A 372 8.19 0.68 10.38
N PHE A 373 7.06 1.38 10.48
CA PHE A 373 6.84 2.60 9.69
C PHE A 373 7.57 3.80 10.29
N TRP A 374 7.53 3.97 11.61
CA TRP A 374 8.10 5.14 12.29
C TRP A 374 9.62 5.26 12.17
N ILE A 375 10.33 4.15 11.94
CA ILE A 375 11.78 4.18 11.70
C ILE A 375 12.14 4.62 10.27
N GLN A 376 11.23 4.50 9.30
CA GLN A 376 11.53 4.77 7.88
C GLN A 376 12.02 6.20 7.59
N PRO A 377 11.46 7.28 8.20
CA PRO A 377 12.01 8.62 8.04
C PRO A 377 13.48 8.72 8.41
N ILE A 378 13.94 7.97 9.42
CA ILE A 378 15.35 7.98 9.85
C ILE A 378 16.23 7.45 8.72
N GLY A 379 15.89 6.28 8.16
CA GLY A 379 16.63 5.69 7.03
C GLY A 379 16.64 6.59 5.81
N ILE A 380 15.50 7.20 5.48
CA ILE A 380 15.37 8.10 4.33
C ILE A 380 16.21 9.37 4.53
N LEU A 381 16.21 9.95 5.74
CA LEU A 381 16.98 11.16 6.02
C LEU A 381 18.49 10.87 6.08
N LEU A 382 18.90 9.73 6.62
CA LEU A 382 20.29 9.26 6.56
C LEU A 382 20.72 9.03 5.11
N GLU A 383 19.85 8.46 4.28
CA GLU A 383 20.14 8.26 2.86
C GLU A 383 20.40 9.59 2.16
N VAL A 384 19.49 10.56 2.35
CA VAL A 384 19.56 11.87 1.69
C VAL A 384 20.74 12.70 2.18
N THR A 385 21.09 12.63 3.46
CA THR A 385 22.10 13.51 4.06
C THR A 385 23.51 12.92 4.07
N LEU A 386 23.64 11.61 4.22
CA LEU A 386 24.92 10.92 4.39
C LEU A 386 25.22 9.97 3.23
N VAL A 387 24.37 8.97 2.99
CA VAL A 387 24.64 7.89 2.02
C VAL A 387 24.81 8.45 0.61
N ASN A 388 23.93 9.35 0.18
CA ASN A 388 24.03 9.97 -1.14
C ASN A 388 25.30 10.79 -1.32
N LYS A 389 25.81 11.41 -0.25
CA LYS A 389 27.08 12.14 -0.30
C LYS A 389 28.25 11.17 -0.43
N VAL A 390 28.25 10.09 0.36
CA VAL A 390 29.28 9.04 0.28
C VAL A 390 29.33 8.41 -1.10
N ILE A 391 28.18 8.04 -1.66
CA ILE A 391 28.07 7.52 -3.03
C ILE A 391 28.65 8.54 -4.01
N THR A 392 28.18 9.79 -3.98
CA THR A 392 28.67 10.84 -4.90
C THR A 392 30.19 11.05 -4.81
N ILE A 393 30.76 11.03 -3.60
CA ILE A 393 32.21 11.17 -3.39
C ILE A 393 32.95 9.95 -3.96
N ALA A 394 32.45 8.74 -3.70
CA ALA A 394 33.02 7.52 -4.25
C ALA A 394 32.98 7.53 -5.79
N SER A 395 31.84 7.86 -6.39
CA SER A 395 31.70 7.90 -7.85
C SER A 395 32.63 8.92 -8.49
N ARG A 396 32.82 10.09 -7.87
CA ARG A 396 33.78 11.11 -8.34
C ARG A 396 35.22 10.65 -8.20
N ARG A 397 35.57 10.01 -7.09
CA ARG A 397 36.95 9.59 -6.80
C ARG A 397 37.41 8.41 -7.64
N PHE A 398 36.51 7.48 -7.92
CA PHE A 398 36.83 6.22 -8.61
C PHE A 398 36.28 6.15 -10.05
N GLY A 399 35.68 7.23 -10.56
CA GLY A 399 35.07 7.25 -11.88
C GLY A 399 33.98 6.19 -12.03
N SER A 400 33.21 5.91 -10.97
CA SER A 400 32.29 4.77 -10.96
C SER A 400 31.14 4.96 -11.95
N ALA A 401 30.85 3.90 -12.70
CA ALA A 401 29.71 3.88 -13.62
C ALA A 401 28.38 4.02 -12.85
N PRO A 402 27.32 4.59 -13.45
CA PRO A 402 26.00 4.75 -12.82
C PRO A 402 25.39 3.45 -12.25
N PHE A 403 25.81 2.30 -12.79
CA PHE A 403 25.44 0.99 -12.27
C PHE A 403 25.96 0.74 -10.84
N VAL A 404 27.17 1.19 -10.52
CA VAL A 404 27.76 1.06 -9.18
C VAL A 404 26.95 1.86 -8.17
N ASP A 405 26.56 3.10 -8.50
CA ASP A 405 25.72 3.93 -7.65
C ASP A 405 24.38 3.23 -7.33
N ARG A 406 23.77 2.61 -8.34
CA ARG A 406 22.54 1.83 -8.17
C ARG A 406 22.74 0.63 -7.25
N ILE A 407 23.85 -0.09 -7.38
CA ILE A 407 24.19 -1.19 -6.46
C ILE A 407 24.35 -0.67 -5.03
N LEU A 408 25.10 0.42 -4.81
CA LEU A 408 25.32 0.98 -3.47
C LEU A 408 24.00 1.43 -2.82
N ARG A 409 23.10 2.04 -3.60
CA ARG A 409 21.73 2.38 -3.14
C ARG A 409 20.92 1.14 -2.79
N LEU A 410 20.99 0.10 -3.60
CA LEU A 410 20.31 -1.17 -3.34
C LEU A 410 20.87 -1.86 -2.10
N LEU A 411 22.18 -1.84 -1.86
CA LEU A 411 22.80 -2.38 -0.66
C LEU A 411 22.35 -1.62 0.59
N TRP A 412 22.33 -0.29 0.55
CA TRP A 412 21.80 0.53 1.63
C TRP A 412 20.33 0.21 1.93
N LEU A 413 19.51 0.13 0.88
CA LEU A 413 18.11 -0.27 0.98
C LEU A 413 17.98 -1.62 1.68
N LEU A 414 18.69 -2.66 1.20
CA LEU A 414 18.61 -4.01 1.75
C LEU A 414 19.05 -4.04 3.22
N LEU A 415 20.13 -3.34 3.57
CA LEU A 415 20.61 -3.24 4.94
C LEU A 415 19.57 -2.58 5.85
N PHE A 416 19.09 -1.40 5.47
CA PHE A 416 18.13 -0.66 6.28
C PHE A 416 16.79 -1.39 6.39
N MET A 417 16.28 -1.92 5.27
CA MET A 417 15.03 -2.67 5.26
C MET A 417 15.16 -3.94 6.10
N SER A 418 16.29 -4.65 6.07
CA SER A 418 16.51 -5.84 6.92
C SER A 418 16.41 -5.49 8.40
N CYS A 419 17.00 -4.37 8.83
CA CYS A 419 16.85 -3.86 10.19
C CYS A 419 15.39 -3.52 10.51
N SER A 420 14.72 -2.72 9.67
CA SER A 420 13.35 -2.30 9.94
C SER A 420 12.34 -3.46 9.94
N PHE A 421 12.49 -4.44 9.04
CA PHE A 421 11.58 -5.59 8.93
C PHE A 421 11.63 -6.51 10.15
N THR A 422 12.65 -6.41 11.02
CA THR A 422 12.67 -7.14 12.30
C THR A 422 11.44 -6.81 13.15
N PHE A 423 10.93 -5.58 13.07
CA PHE A 423 9.71 -5.17 13.75
C PHE A 423 8.43 -5.83 13.21
N LEU A 424 8.47 -6.42 12.01
CA LEU A 424 7.32 -7.12 11.41
C LEU A 424 7.41 -8.64 11.51
N LEU A 425 8.59 -9.23 11.75
CA LEU A 425 8.75 -10.70 11.78
C LEU A 425 7.84 -11.35 12.83
N ASN A 426 7.95 -10.94 14.09
CA ASN A 426 7.14 -11.49 15.17
C ASN A 426 5.64 -11.22 14.97
N PRO A 427 5.19 -9.99 14.64
CA PRO A 427 3.78 -9.77 14.33
C PRO A 427 3.23 -10.67 13.21
N PHE A 428 4.00 -10.93 12.16
CA PHE A 428 3.54 -11.82 11.09
C PHE A 428 3.39 -13.27 11.53
N LEU A 429 4.25 -13.73 12.43
CA LEU A 429 4.15 -15.06 13.04
C LEU A 429 2.92 -15.14 13.97
N GLU A 430 2.81 -14.22 14.92
CA GLU A 430 1.75 -14.18 15.95
C GLU A 430 0.35 -13.94 15.38
N LEU A 431 0.26 -13.25 14.23
CA LEU A 431 -1.01 -13.01 13.55
C LEU A 431 -1.35 -14.13 12.56
N GLY A 432 -0.46 -15.10 12.38
CA GLY A 432 -0.66 -16.21 11.45
C GLY A 432 -0.78 -15.78 9.98
N TYR A 433 -0.25 -14.61 9.61
CA TYR A 433 -0.39 -14.06 8.25
C TYR A 433 0.30 -14.89 7.17
N TRP A 434 1.23 -15.75 7.56
CA TRP A 434 1.83 -16.77 6.70
C TRP A 434 0.82 -17.81 6.20
N ASN A 435 -0.32 -17.98 6.87
CA ASN A 435 -1.33 -18.98 6.54
C ASN A 435 -2.40 -18.43 5.57
N ILE A 436 -2.28 -17.17 5.14
CA ILE A 436 -3.19 -16.57 4.16
C ILE A 436 -3.00 -17.21 2.77
N TRP A 437 -1.78 -17.67 2.46
CA TRP A 437 -1.43 -18.27 1.18
C TRP A 437 -0.74 -19.64 1.35
N PRO A 438 -1.03 -20.63 0.49
CA PRO A 438 -2.07 -20.64 -0.55
C PRO A 438 -3.50 -20.69 0.05
N PRO A 439 -4.52 -20.20 -0.67
CA PRO A 439 -5.89 -20.16 -0.16
C PRO A 439 -6.40 -21.54 0.27
N PHE A 440 -7.12 -21.59 1.39
CA PHE A 440 -7.56 -22.84 2.01
C PHE A 440 -8.48 -23.68 1.11
N PHE A 441 -9.21 -23.06 0.18
CA PHE A 441 -10.15 -23.72 -0.73
C PHE A 441 -9.50 -24.41 -1.94
N LEU A 442 -8.19 -24.25 -2.16
CA LEU A 442 -7.49 -24.95 -3.24
C LEU A 442 -7.22 -26.41 -2.90
N GLU A 443 -7.18 -27.27 -3.91
CA GLU A 443 -6.76 -28.67 -3.79
C GLU A 443 -5.29 -28.78 -3.34
N GLU A 444 -4.95 -29.87 -2.65
CA GLU A 444 -3.61 -30.02 -2.07
C GLU A 444 -2.50 -30.08 -3.12
N ASN A 445 -2.77 -30.67 -4.29
CA ASN A 445 -1.80 -30.67 -5.39
C ASN A 445 -1.50 -29.25 -5.90
N THR A 446 -2.53 -28.42 -6.03
CA THR A 446 -2.37 -27.00 -6.39
C THR A 446 -1.64 -26.24 -5.27
N LYS A 447 -1.97 -26.49 -4.01
CA LYS A 447 -1.26 -25.89 -2.87
C LYS A 447 0.21 -26.27 -2.86
N ARG A 448 0.56 -27.55 -3.10
CA ARG A 448 1.96 -28.01 -3.20
C ARG A 448 2.71 -27.27 -4.30
N LEU A 449 2.10 -27.15 -5.49
CA LEU A 449 2.68 -26.40 -6.60
C LEU A 449 2.92 -24.92 -6.23
N LEU A 450 1.92 -24.25 -5.63
CA LEU A 450 2.01 -22.84 -5.21
C LEU A 450 2.93 -22.60 -4.02
N ARG A 451 3.22 -23.64 -3.23
CA ARG A 451 4.25 -23.62 -2.19
C ARG A 451 5.65 -23.84 -2.77
N GLY A 452 5.79 -24.14 -4.06
CA GLY A 452 7.09 -24.32 -4.69
C GLY A 452 7.66 -25.73 -4.58
N SER A 453 6.83 -26.77 -4.51
CA SER A 453 7.31 -28.15 -4.44
C SER A 453 8.20 -28.56 -5.62
N TRP A 454 8.15 -27.82 -6.73
CA TRP A 454 9.01 -28.00 -7.90
C TRP A 454 10.44 -27.48 -7.71
N PHE A 455 10.75 -26.75 -6.64
CA PHE A 455 12.13 -26.43 -6.25
C PHE A 455 12.88 -27.63 -5.65
N ILE A 456 12.14 -28.70 -5.29
CA ILE A 456 12.66 -29.90 -4.63
C ILE A 456 13.15 -30.92 -5.67
N MET A 457 12.65 -30.83 -6.92
CA MET A 457 13.11 -31.62 -8.06
C MET A 457 14.36 -30.97 -8.64
#